data_AF-A0A854QG57-F1
#
_entry.id   AF-A0A854QG57-F1
#
_cell.length_a   1.000
_cell.length_b   1.000
_cell.length_c   1.000
_cell.angle_alpha   90.00
_cell.angle_beta   90.00
_cell.angle_gamma   90.00
#
_symmetry.space_group_name_H-M   'P 1'
#
loop_
_entity.id
_entity.type
_entity.pdbx_description
1 polymer ?
#
loop_
_entity_poly.entity_id
_entity_poly.type
_entity_poly.pdbx_seq_one_letter_code
_entity_poly.pdbx_strand_id
1 'polypeptide(L)'
;MSHTVPTIPRDGRLISLILASKGIEDADERVIHQLLDFSRRYTADVLQSAQTLADHAARSGASSNRIEKEDVELAIKMRKLYEFFEAPPRDYLATLAHELNSHPLPALPETFDLVRLPPAHQRLAEVNFDIVPDAELVLTEDEREDEDDSENEEHDGDEDGEEDRKPNGEVDGDGDGEDEDMEEVGVDGLPSAGVAPEAAPVRQAVDVDEDYDM
;
A
#
# COMPACT_ATOMS: atom_id res chain seq x y z
N MET A 1 16.61 -48.55 -11.07
CA MET A 1 15.60 -47.50 -11.28
C MET A 1 16.35 -46.25 -11.72
N SER A 2 16.28 -45.89 -13.00
CA SER A 2 16.94 -44.69 -13.52
C SER A 2 16.16 -43.48 -13.05
N HIS A 3 16.70 -42.72 -12.10
CA HIS A 3 16.21 -41.39 -11.82
C HIS A 3 16.44 -40.55 -13.07
N THR A 4 15.37 -40.28 -13.81
CA THR A 4 15.37 -39.26 -14.85
C THR A 4 15.54 -37.93 -14.12
N VAL A 5 16.77 -37.39 -14.11
CA VAL A 5 17.03 -36.06 -13.58
C VAL A 5 16.07 -35.11 -14.30
N PRO A 6 15.18 -34.39 -13.60
CA PRO A 6 14.27 -33.45 -14.25
C PRO A 6 15.11 -32.44 -15.01
N THR A 7 14.90 -32.37 -16.33
CA THR A 7 15.71 -31.53 -17.20
C THR A 7 15.24 -30.09 -17.06
N ILE A 8 15.86 -29.34 -16.16
CA ILE A 8 15.60 -27.91 -16.00
C ILE A 8 15.90 -27.19 -17.34
N PRO A 9 14.95 -26.39 -17.88
CA PRO A 9 15.15 -25.61 -19.11
C PRO A 9 16.39 -24.71 -19.03
N ARG A 10 16.90 -24.24 -20.18
CA ARG A 10 18.07 -23.37 -20.24
C ARG A 10 17.94 -22.15 -19.32
N ASP A 11 16.80 -21.46 -19.36
CA ASP A 11 16.60 -20.23 -18.59
C ASP A 11 16.45 -20.51 -17.09
N GLY A 12 15.87 -21.67 -16.73
CA GLY A 12 15.86 -22.14 -15.33
C GLY A 12 17.29 -22.36 -14.80
N ARG A 13 18.17 -22.99 -15.60
CA ARG A 13 19.59 -23.17 -15.24
C ARG A 13 20.32 -21.83 -15.09
N LEU A 14 19.98 -20.82 -15.90
CA LEU A 14 20.54 -19.48 -15.77
C LEU A 14 20.09 -18.81 -14.46
N ILE A 15 18.82 -18.92 -14.09
CA ILE A 15 18.33 -18.42 -12.81
C ILE A 15 18.99 -19.13 -11.64
N SER A 16 19.15 -20.46 -11.69
CA SER A 16 19.92 -21.20 -10.67
C SER A 16 21.36 -20.69 -10.54
N LEU A 17 22.01 -20.36 -11.66
CA LEU A 17 23.36 -19.81 -11.65
C LEU A 17 23.40 -18.40 -11.04
N ILE A 18 22.38 -17.57 -11.29
CA ILE A 18 22.24 -16.25 -10.66
C ILE A 18 22.07 -16.41 -9.15
N LEU A 19 21.23 -17.34 -8.68
CA LEU A 19 21.05 -17.63 -7.26
C LEU A 19 22.36 -18.09 -6.59
N ALA A 20 23.09 -19.01 -7.24
CA ALA A 20 24.40 -19.46 -6.78
C ALA A 20 25.42 -18.31 -6.69
N SER A 21 25.39 -17.36 -7.64
CA SER A 21 26.27 -16.17 -7.59
C SER A 21 26.00 -15.25 -6.40
N LYS A 22 24.81 -15.34 -5.81
CA LYS A 22 24.41 -14.63 -4.59
C LYS A 22 24.62 -15.44 -3.32
N GLY A 23 25.25 -16.62 -3.42
CA GLY A 23 25.52 -17.50 -2.29
C GLY A 23 24.30 -18.32 -1.84
N ILE A 24 23.26 -18.43 -2.68
CA ILE A 24 22.09 -19.25 -2.39
C ILE A 24 22.33 -20.63 -3.01
N GLU A 25 22.67 -21.60 -2.17
CA GLU A 25 23.00 -22.97 -2.61
C GLU A 25 21.81 -23.93 -2.55
N ASP A 26 20.84 -23.68 -1.65
CA ASP A 26 19.64 -24.50 -1.47
C ASP A 26 18.39 -23.66 -1.74
N ALA A 27 17.84 -23.80 -2.95
CA ALA A 27 16.62 -23.14 -3.39
C ALA A 27 15.62 -24.19 -3.89
N ASP A 28 14.37 -24.07 -3.44
CA ASP A 28 13.27 -24.89 -3.96
C ASP A 28 13.09 -24.64 -5.47
N GLU A 29 12.87 -25.71 -6.23
CA GLU A 29 12.58 -25.66 -7.67
C GLU A 29 11.38 -24.74 -7.97
N ARG A 30 10.40 -24.66 -7.06
CA ARG A 30 9.26 -23.74 -7.18
C ARG A 30 9.68 -22.28 -7.29
N VAL A 31 10.75 -21.87 -6.61
CA VAL A 31 11.27 -20.49 -6.67
C VAL A 31 11.82 -20.20 -8.06
N ILE A 32 12.49 -21.17 -8.70
CA ILE A 32 13.01 -21.02 -10.06
C ILE A 32 11.84 -20.80 -11.04
N HIS A 33 10.77 -21.58 -10.91
CA HIS A 33 9.56 -21.39 -11.73
C HIS A 33 8.90 -20.03 -11.50
N GLN A 34 8.76 -19.61 -10.24
CA GLN A 34 8.19 -18.31 -9.91
C GLN A 34 9.01 -17.15 -10.48
N LEU A 35 10.34 -17.23 -10.43
CA LEU A 35 11.24 -16.23 -11.00
C LEU A 35 11.18 -16.20 -12.53
N LEU A 36 11.01 -17.36 -13.19
CA LEU A 36 10.78 -17.43 -14.64
C LEU A 36 9.47 -16.75 -15.03
N ASP A 37 8.38 -17.07 -14.33
CA ASP A 37 7.06 -16.47 -14.59
C ASP A 37 7.08 -14.97 -14.33
N PHE A 38 7.71 -14.53 -13.24
CA PHE A 38 7.94 -13.12 -12.96
C PHE A 38 8.71 -12.43 -14.09
N SER A 39 9.84 -13.00 -14.51
CA SER A 39 10.69 -12.41 -15.57
C SER A 39 9.92 -12.27 -16.89
N ARG A 40 9.11 -13.28 -17.24
CA ARG A 40 8.26 -13.25 -18.43
C ARG A 40 7.17 -12.17 -18.32
N ARG A 41 6.41 -12.15 -17.22
CA ARG A 41 5.33 -11.18 -16.99
C ARG A 41 5.87 -9.75 -16.97
N TYR A 42 6.94 -9.51 -16.21
CA TYR A 42 7.60 -8.21 -16.14
C TYR A 42 8.04 -7.72 -17.53
N THR A 43 8.69 -8.58 -18.32
CA THR A 43 9.15 -8.19 -19.66
C THR A 43 7.97 -7.91 -20.60
N ALA A 44 6.91 -8.73 -20.55
CA ALA A 44 5.72 -8.53 -21.38
C ALA A 44 5.04 -7.19 -21.09
N ASP A 45 4.85 -6.86 -19.81
CA ASP A 45 4.23 -5.61 -19.41
C ASP A 45 5.09 -4.38 -19.76
N VAL A 46 6.42 -4.48 -19.60
CA VAL A 46 7.37 -3.42 -19.98
C VAL A 46 7.31 -3.19 -21.48
N LEU A 47 7.28 -4.26 -22.29
CA LEU A 47 7.17 -4.14 -23.74
C LEU A 47 5.80 -3.59 -24.18
N GLN A 48 4.72 -3.95 -23.48
CA GLN A 48 3.40 -3.38 -23.73
C GLN A 48 3.38 -1.87 -23.45
N SER A 49 3.98 -1.45 -22.34
CA SER A 49 4.12 -0.03 -21.99
C SER A 49 5.06 0.71 -22.96
N ALA A 50 6.13 0.06 -23.42
CA ALA A 50 7.04 0.64 -24.42
C ALA A 50 6.34 0.80 -25.78
N GLN A 51 5.46 -0.13 -26.16
CA GLN A 51 4.66 -0.01 -27.38
C GLN A 51 3.72 1.20 -27.32
N THR A 52 3.00 1.41 -26.20
CA THR A 52 2.11 2.58 -26.09
C THR A 52 2.89 3.89 -26.11
N LEU A 53 4.10 3.92 -25.53
CA LEU A 53 5.01 5.07 -25.61
C LEU A 53 5.51 5.31 -27.04
N ALA A 54 5.85 4.24 -27.77
CA ALA A 54 6.25 4.32 -29.17
C ALA A 54 5.12 4.86 -30.07
N ASP A 55 3.88 4.39 -29.84
CA ASP A 55 2.69 4.87 -30.55
C ASP A 55 2.44 6.36 -30.27
N HIS A 56 2.61 6.79 -29.00
CA HIS A 56 2.46 8.19 -28.60
C HIS A 56 3.57 9.09 -29.20
N ALA A 57 4.77 8.57 -29.40
CA ALA A 57 5.87 9.31 -30.02
C ALA A 57 5.63 9.63 -31.51
N ALA A 58 4.64 8.99 -32.15
CA ALA A 58 4.19 9.22 -33.54
C ALA A 58 5.37 9.42 -34.52
N ARG A 59 6.42 8.59 -34.38
CA ARG A 59 7.65 8.73 -35.15
C ARG A 59 7.35 8.56 -36.64
N SER A 60 7.90 9.44 -37.49
CA SER A 60 7.67 9.41 -38.93
C SER A 60 8.72 8.56 -39.65
N GLY A 61 8.29 7.76 -40.64
CA GLY A 61 9.16 6.91 -41.46
C GLY A 61 9.20 5.44 -41.04
N ALA A 62 10.28 4.73 -41.38
CA ALA A 62 10.41 3.28 -41.17
C ALA A 62 10.46 2.83 -39.68
N SER A 63 10.58 3.78 -38.75
CA SER A 63 10.58 3.55 -37.30
C SER A 63 9.23 3.86 -36.63
N SER A 64 8.18 4.14 -37.41
CA SER A 64 6.87 4.54 -36.85
C SER A 64 6.21 3.48 -35.99
N ASN A 65 6.49 2.20 -36.25
CA ASN A 65 5.92 1.06 -35.52
C ASN A 65 7.03 0.17 -34.92
N ARG A 66 8.16 0.77 -34.53
CA ARG A 66 9.27 0.03 -33.94
C ARG A 66 9.56 0.56 -32.55
N ILE A 67 9.57 -0.33 -31.57
CA ILE A 67 10.03 -0.04 -30.21
C ILE A 67 11.53 0.27 -30.26
N GLU A 68 11.91 1.45 -29.78
CA GLU A 68 13.30 1.88 -29.64
C GLU A 68 13.78 1.74 -28.19
N LYS A 69 15.08 1.90 -27.97
CA LYS A 69 15.70 1.73 -26.65
C LYS A 69 15.12 2.73 -25.64
N GLU A 70 14.89 3.95 -26.11
CA GLU A 70 14.37 5.08 -25.35
C GLU A 70 12.96 4.78 -24.81
N ASP A 71 12.12 4.10 -25.59
CA ASP A 71 10.77 3.71 -25.15
C ASP A 71 10.82 2.69 -24.01
N VAL A 72 11.73 1.71 -24.11
CA VAL A 72 11.94 0.70 -23.07
C VAL A 72 12.52 1.32 -21.81
N GLU A 73 13.50 2.22 -21.94
CA GLU A 73 14.07 2.93 -20.79
C GLU A 73 13.02 3.80 -20.08
N LEU A 74 12.16 4.47 -20.83
CA LEU A 74 11.08 5.28 -20.26
C LEU A 74 10.02 4.40 -19.58
N ALA A 75 9.62 3.30 -20.22
CA ALA A 75 8.68 2.34 -19.63
C ALA A 75 9.18 1.77 -18.29
N ILE A 76 10.47 1.41 -18.21
CA ILE A 76 11.09 0.93 -16.97
C ILE A 76 11.11 2.02 -15.90
N LYS A 77 11.48 3.26 -16.26
CA LYS A 77 11.51 4.40 -15.33
C LYS A 77 10.13 4.70 -14.74
N MET A 78 9.08 4.68 -15.57
CA MET A 78 7.71 4.90 -15.12
C MET A 78 7.28 3.83 -14.12
N ARG A 79 7.59 2.56 -14.40
CA ARG A 79 7.23 1.44 -13.51
C ARG A 79 8.02 1.44 -12.20
N LYS A 80 9.29 1.88 -12.22
CA LYS A 80 10.14 2.04 -11.03
C LYS A 80 9.47 2.90 -9.95
N LEU A 81 8.68 3.91 -10.34
CA LEU A 81 8.04 4.83 -9.40
C LEU A 81 7.00 4.20 -8.47
N TYR A 82 6.36 3.10 -8.88
CA TYR A 82 5.22 2.53 -8.14
C TYR A 82 5.45 1.09 -7.65
N GLU A 83 6.36 0.34 -8.27
CA GLU A 83 6.57 -1.08 -7.93
C GLU A 83 7.86 -1.37 -7.18
N PHE A 84 8.92 -0.59 -7.43
CA PHE A 84 10.23 -0.84 -6.86
C PHE A 84 10.51 0.15 -5.76
N PHE A 85 10.61 -0.37 -4.54
CA PHE A 85 11.02 0.42 -3.40
C PHE A 85 12.52 0.73 -3.50
N GLU A 86 12.84 2.01 -3.65
CA GLU A 86 14.19 2.51 -3.45
C GLU A 86 14.29 3.02 -2.02
N ALA A 87 15.38 2.67 -1.33
CA ALA A 87 15.60 3.16 0.03
C ALA A 87 15.58 4.69 0.03
N PRO A 88 14.75 5.33 0.89
CA PRO A 88 14.68 6.77 0.93
C PRO A 88 16.07 7.36 1.24
N PRO A 89 16.41 8.52 0.64
CA PRO A 89 17.73 9.10 0.80
C PRO A 89 18.01 9.41 2.28
N ARG A 90 19.25 9.17 2.72
CA ARG A 90 19.67 9.37 4.12
C ARG A 90 19.38 10.77 4.62
N ASP A 91 19.56 11.79 3.78
CA ASP A 91 19.37 13.18 4.17
C ASP A 91 17.89 13.52 4.45
N TYR A 92 16.97 12.86 3.73
CA TYR A 92 15.53 12.94 4.03
C TYR A 92 15.22 12.31 5.40
N LEU A 93 15.73 11.10 5.65
CA LEU A 93 15.57 10.43 6.95
C LEU A 93 16.20 11.23 8.10
N ALA A 94 17.35 11.86 7.87
CA ALA A 94 18.01 12.69 8.88
C ALA A 94 17.22 13.95 9.22
N THR A 95 16.59 14.57 8.21
CA THR A 95 15.71 15.74 8.42
C THR A 95 14.47 15.34 9.22
N LEU A 96 13.83 14.23 8.86
CA LEU A 96 12.68 13.69 9.60
C LEU A 96 13.05 13.32 11.03
N ALA A 97 14.23 12.71 11.23
CA ALA A 97 14.72 12.40 12.56
C ALA A 97 14.96 13.67 13.39
N HIS A 98 15.47 14.74 12.78
CA HIS A 98 15.65 16.00 13.48
C HIS A 98 14.32 16.64 13.91
N GLU A 99 13.32 16.60 13.03
CA GLU A 99 11.96 17.06 13.32
C GLU A 99 11.31 16.26 14.47
N LEU A 100 11.34 14.93 14.39
CA LEU A 100 10.77 14.05 15.42
C LEU A 100 11.51 14.17 16.77
N ASN A 101 12.85 14.21 16.73
CA ASN A 101 13.68 14.31 17.94
C ASN A 101 13.70 15.72 18.54
N SER A 102 13.08 16.71 17.88
CA SER A 102 12.90 18.05 18.47
C SER A 102 11.90 18.05 19.63
N HIS A 103 10.98 17.07 19.65
CA HIS A 103 10.04 16.89 20.74
C HIS A 103 10.74 16.18 21.92
N PRO A 104 10.83 16.82 23.10
CA PRO A 104 11.45 16.21 24.25
C PRO A 104 10.64 15.00 24.72
N LEU A 105 11.34 14.03 25.29
CA LEU A 105 10.69 12.85 25.86
C LEU A 105 9.78 13.26 27.05
N PRO A 106 8.62 12.61 27.22
CA PRO A 106 7.78 12.81 28.40
C PRO A 106 8.55 12.48 29.68
N ALA A 107 8.38 13.30 30.72
CA ALA A 107 8.99 13.03 32.02
C ALA A 107 8.46 11.69 32.59
N LEU A 108 9.39 10.81 32.97
CA LEU A 108 9.08 9.50 33.55
C LEU A 108 8.96 9.64 35.08
N PRO A 109 7.89 9.13 35.71
CA PRO A 109 7.82 9.05 37.17
C PRO A 109 8.81 8.00 37.70
N GLU A 110 9.47 8.29 38.83
CA GLU A 110 10.45 7.39 39.49
C GLU A 110 9.83 6.16 40.19
N THR A 111 8.53 5.91 39.98
CA THR A 111 7.87 4.74 40.54
C THR A 111 8.28 3.50 39.75
N PHE A 112 9.02 2.60 40.39
CA PHE A 112 9.50 1.34 39.83
C PHE A 112 8.40 0.30 39.52
N ASP A 113 7.13 0.67 39.66
CA ASP A 113 6.00 -0.22 39.46
C ASP A 113 5.25 0.06 38.16
N LEU A 114 5.32 -0.94 37.28
CA LEU A 114 4.43 -1.27 36.16
C LEU A 114 4.57 -0.47 34.86
N VAL A 115 4.53 -1.24 33.75
CA VAL A 115 4.46 -0.77 32.37
C VAL A 115 3.31 0.23 32.23
N ARG A 116 3.62 1.46 31.78
CA ARG A 116 2.60 2.48 31.50
C ARG A 116 1.80 2.09 30.25
N LEU A 117 0.60 1.58 30.46
CA LEU A 117 -0.34 1.28 29.37
C LEU A 117 -0.91 2.58 28.78
N PRO A 118 -1.22 2.60 27.47
CA PRO A 118 -2.05 3.65 26.88
C PRO A 118 -3.40 3.82 27.62
N PRO A 119 -4.12 4.93 27.42
CA PRO A 119 -5.50 5.11 27.90
C PRO A 119 -6.39 3.91 27.57
N ALA A 120 -7.39 3.61 28.40
CA ALA A 120 -8.24 2.43 28.24
C ALA A 120 -8.84 2.29 26.83
N HIS A 121 -9.24 3.42 26.23
CA HIS A 121 -9.80 3.45 24.88
C HIS A 121 -8.84 3.23 23.72
N GLN A 122 -7.53 3.27 23.99
CA GLN A 122 -6.49 2.94 23.02
C GLN A 122 -5.98 1.50 23.22
N ARG A 123 -6.60 0.73 24.12
CA ARG A 123 -6.23 -0.66 24.35
C ARG A 123 -7.10 -1.57 23.49
N LEU A 124 -6.47 -2.57 22.90
CA LEU A 124 -7.13 -3.64 22.13
C LEU A 124 -8.13 -4.46 22.97
N ALA A 125 -8.07 -4.36 24.29
CA ALA A 125 -8.98 -5.06 25.20
C ALA A 125 -10.29 -4.31 25.46
N GLU A 126 -10.41 -3.04 25.05
CA GLU A 126 -11.68 -2.33 25.14
C GLU A 126 -12.64 -2.83 24.05
N VAL A 127 -13.88 -3.10 24.42
CA VAL A 127 -14.92 -3.54 23.49
C VAL A 127 -15.32 -2.33 22.64
N ASN A 128 -14.89 -2.30 21.39
CA ASN A 128 -15.17 -1.23 20.42
C ASN A 128 -16.24 -1.59 19.38
N PHE A 129 -16.92 -2.72 19.57
CA PHE A 129 -17.99 -3.21 18.71
C PHE A 129 -19.20 -3.57 19.57
N ASP A 130 -20.38 -3.21 19.11
CA ASP A 130 -21.64 -3.70 19.66
C ASP A 130 -22.14 -4.79 18.71
N ILE A 131 -22.08 -6.06 19.15
CA ILE A 131 -22.71 -7.13 18.39
C ILE A 131 -24.20 -6.98 18.65
N VAL A 132 -24.90 -6.27 17.77
CA VAL A 132 -26.35 -6.34 17.70
C VAL A 132 -26.68 -7.80 17.38
N PRO A 133 -27.32 -8.55 18.30
CA PRO A 133 -27.76 -9.89 17.98
C PRO A 133 -28.77 -9.75 16.85
N ASP A 134 -28.43 -10.26 15.68
CA ASP A 134 -29.38 -10.35 14.58
C ASP A 134 -30.43 -11.37 15.02
N ALA A 135 -31.62 -10.89 15.36
CA ALA A 135 -32.70 -11.72 15.87
C ALA A 135 -33.18 -12.75 14.84
N GLU A 136 -32.74 -12.64 13.58
CA GLU A 136 -33.09 -13.51 12.47
C GLU A 136 -31.99 -14.55 12.12
N LEU A 137 -30.78 -14.46 12.69
CA LEU A 137 -29.74 -15.48 12.52
C LEU A 137 -30.00 -16.68 13.43
N VAL A 138 -31.02 -17.46 13.07
CA VAL A 138 -31.19 -18.83 13.55
C VAL A 138 -30.14 -19.69 12.84
N LEU A 139 -28.99 -19.89 13.48
CA LEU A 139 -28.08 -20.98 13.11
C LEU A 139 -28.78 -22.29 13.49
N THR A 140 -29.51 -22.89 12.55
CA THR A 140 -30.01 -24.26 12.71
C THR A 140 -28.80 -25.19 12.77
N GLU A 141 -28.59 -25.84 13.92
CA GLU A 141 -27.47 -26.77 14.16
C GLU A 141 -27.55 -28.08 13.35
N ASP A 142 -28.52 -28.22 12.44
CA ASP A 142 -28.84 -29.48 11.75
C ASP A 142 -28.67 -29.38 10.23
N GLU A 143 -27.44 -29.27 9.73
CA GLU A 143 -27.08 -29.84 8.41
C GLU A 143 -25.64 -30.40 8.49
N ARG A 144 -25.49 -31.48 9.26
CA ARG A 144 -24.45 -32.48 9.00
C ARG A 144 -25.11 -33.66 8.28
N GLU A 145 -24.40 -34.13 7.25
CA GLU A 145 -24.63 -35.34 6.46
C GLU A 145 -25.71 -35.21 5.36
N ASP A 146 -25.54 -35.57 4.09
CA ASP A 146 -24.44 -35.98 3.21
C ASP A 146 -25.09 -36.16 1.81
N GLU A 147 -24.33 -35.94 0.73
CA GLU A 147 -24.47 -36.52 -0.62
C GLU A 147 -25.80 -36.32 -1.43
N ASP A 148 -25.75 -35.72 -2.62
CA ASP A 148 -25.44 -36.46 -3.87
C ASP A 148 -25.53 -35.54 -5.11
N ASP A 149 -24.70 -35.90 -6.08
CA ASP A 149 -24.40 -35.30 -7.38
C ASP A 149 -25.54 -35.53 -8.39
N SER A 150 -25.99 -34.48 -9.09
CA SER A 150 -26.52 -34.63 -10.46
C SER A 150 -26.51 -33.30 -11.22
N GLU A 151 -25.48 -33.12 -12.04
CA GLU A 151 -25.53 -32.30 -13.25
C GLU A 151 -26.65 -32.78 -14.18
N ASN A 152 -27.52 -31.89 -14.69
CA ASN A 152 -27.95 -31.94 -16.10
C ASN A 152 -28.65 -30.64 -16.58
N GLU A 153 -27.99 -29.99 -17.55
CA GLU A 153 -28.43 -29.31 -18.79
C GLU A 153 -29.72 -28.47 -18.88
N GLU A 154 -29.49 -27.20 -19.24
CA GLU A 154 -30.07 -26.37 -20.33
C GLU A 154 -31.59 -26.34 -20.60
N HIS A 155 -32.17 -25.13 -20.69
CA HIS A 155 -32.66 -24.51 -21.95
C HIS A 155 -33.72 -23.41 -21.71
N ASP A 156 -33.73 -22.47 -22.65
CA ASP A 156 -34.32 -21.12 -22.72
C ASP A 156 -35.84 -20.98 -22.55
N GLY A 157 -36.26 -19.74 -22.25
CA GLY A 157 -37.64 -19.27 -22.38
C GLY A 157 -37.84 -17.80 -22.04
N ASP A 158 -37.60 -16.90 -23.00
CA ASP A 158 -38.14 -15.54 -23.03
C ASP A 158 -39.68 -15.57 -23.17
N GLU A 159 -40.41 -14.74 -22.39
CA GLU A 159 -41.60 -13.99 -22.89
C GLU A 159 -42.09 -12.96 -21.85
N ASP A 160 -41.82 -11.69 -22.17
CA ASP A 160 -42.66 -10.48 -22.13
C ASP A 160 -43.72 -10.25 -21.04
N GLY A 161 -43.59 -9.08 -20.40
CA GLY A 161 -44.65 -8.39 -19.67
C GLY A 161 -44.36 -6.90 -19.56
N GLU A 162 -44.74 -6.12 -20.59
CA GLU A 162 -44.77 -4.66 -20.57
C GLU A 162 -45.85 -4.14 -19.60
N GLU A 163 -45.52 -3.13 -18.77
CA GLU A 163 -46.48 -2.06 -18.44
C GLU A 163 -45.78 -0.69 -18.36
N ASP A 164 -46.26 0.19 -19.23
CA ASP A 164 -45.98 1.62 -19.39
C ASP A 164 -46.12 2.46 -18.11
N ARG A 165 -45.16 3.38 -17.87
CA ARG A 165 -45.47 4.79 -17.50
C ARG A 165 -44.46 5.77 -18.11
N LYS A 166 -44.98 6.61 -19.00
CA LYS A 166 -44.27 7.69 -19.70
C LYS A 166 -43.91 8.90 -18.82
N PRO A 167 -42.88 9.67 -19.22
CA PRO A 167 -42.32 10.83 -18.52
C PRO A 167 -42.98 12.15 -18.94
N ASN A 168 -42.89 13.18 -18.08
CA ASN A 168 -42.88 14.62 -18.38
C ASN A 168 -42.67 15.38 -17.04
N GLY A 169 -41.92 16.48 -16.95
CA GLY A 169 -41.28 17.27 -17.98
C GLY A 169 -40.28 18.30 -17.41
N GLU A 170 -39.58 18.94 -18.33
CA GLU A 170 -38.65 20.08 -18.17
C GLU A 170 -39.26 21.29 -17.47
N VAL A 171 -38.45 22.02 -16.70
CA VAL A 171 -38.27 23.48 -16.80
C VAL A 171 -36.83 23.85 -16.41
N ASP A 172 -36.31 24.78 -17.19
CA ASP A 172 -34.96 25.36 -17.31
C ASP A 172 -34.33 26.03 -16.07
N GLY A 173 -33.01 26.22 -16.14
CA GLY A 173 -32.43 27.57 -16.03
C GLY A 173 -31.49 27.87 -14.87
N ASP A 174 -30.19 27.88 -15.17
CA ASP A 174 -29.10 28.77 -14.71
C ASP A 174 -29.05 29.34 -13.27
N GLY A 175 -27.85 29.30 -12.68
CA GLY A 175 -27.36 30.43 -11.89
C GLY A 175 -26.52 30.11 -10.66
N ASP A 176 -25.24 30.46 -10.73
CA ASP A 176 -24.30 30.84 -9.66
C ASP A 176 -24.03 29.87 -8.49
N GLY A 177 -22.87 29.21 -8.57
CA GLY A 177 -22.12 28.80 -7.39
C GLY A 177 -21.26 29.98 -6.94
N GLU A 178 -21.67 30.65 -5.86
CA GLU A 178 -20.85 31.61 -5.15
C GLU A 178 -19.87 30.86 -4.24
N ASP A 179 -18.59 31.23 -4.36
CA ASP A 179 -17.49 30.79 -3.51
C ASP A 179 -17.71 31.31 -2.08
N GLU A 180 -17.79 30.40 -1.10
CA GLU A 180 -17.72 30.77 0.31
C GLU A 180 -16.26 30.85 0.77
N ASP A 181 -15.77 32.09 0.83
CA ASP A 181 -14.48 32.48 1.38
C ASP A 181 -14.34 32.06 2.86
N MET A 182 -13.26 31.34 3.20
CA MET A 182 -12.89 31.03 4.59
C MET A 182 -12.55 32.31 5.36
N GLU A 183 -13.28 32.60 6.44
CA GLU A 183 -12.98 33.70 7.34
C GLU A 183 -11.69 33.46 8.17
N GLU A 184 -10.80 34.44 8.09
CA GLU A 184 -9.60 34.62 8.92
C GLU A 184 -9.99 35.00 10.36
N VAL A 185 -9.74 34.12 11.33
CA VAL A 185 -9.93 34.45 12.75
C VAL A 185 -8.74 35.25 13.29
N GLY A 186 -8.91 36.57 13.28
CA GLY A 186 -8.01 37.55 13.89
C GLY A 186 -7.86 37.36 15.40
N VAL A 187 -6.61 37.44 15.84
CA VAL A 187 -6.20 37.56 17.24
C VAL A 187 -6.48 38.97 17.74
N ASP A 188 -7.40 39.13 18.69
CA ASP A 188 -7.48 40.33 19.52
C ASP A 188 -7.88 40.01 20.96
N GLY A 189 -7.13 40.61 21.89
CA GLY A 189 -7.00 40.17 23.27
C GLY A 189 -7.97 40.76 24.29
N LEU A 190 -7.82 40.25 25.53
CA LEU A 190 -8.05 40.83 26.87
C LEU A 190 -8.10 39.65 27.89
N PRO A 191 -7.87 39.81 29.20
CA PRO A 191 -6.96 40.71 29.93
C PRO A 191 -6.00 39.93 30.88
N SER A 192 -5.03 40.67 31.41
CA SER A 192 -4.06 40.26 32.43
C SER A 192 -4.69 39.63 33.68
N ALA A 193 -4.26 38.40 34.02
CA ALA A 193 -4.31 37.85 35.37
C ALA A 193 -2.95 37.21 35.68
N GLY A 194 -2.29 37.70 36.73
CA GLY A 194 -0.91 37.36 37.05
C GLY A 194 -0.70 35.88 37.39
N VAL A 195 0.30 35.29 36.75
CA VAL A 195 0.88 33.99 37.12
C VAL A 195 2.36 34.22 37.38
N ALA A 196 2.83 33.81 38.55
CA ALA A 196 4.22 33.90 38.99
C ALA A 196 5.14 33.10 38.05
N PRO A 197 6.42 33.51 37.85
CA PRO A 197 7.32 32.80 36.95
C PRO A 197 7.73 31.45 37.56
N GLU A 198 7.23 30.36 36.97
CA GLU A 198 7.75 29.01 37.18
C GLU A 198 9.11 28.88 36.47
N ALA A 199 10.11 28.41 37.21
CA ALA A 199 11.50 28.36 36.76
C ALA A 199 11.66 27.36 35.60
N ALA A 200 12.31 27.81 34.51
CA ALA A 200 12.67 26.96 33.38
C ALA A 200 13.60 25.80 33.83
N PRO A 201 13.40 24.56 33.36
CA PRO A 201 14.28 23.45 33.69
C PRO A 201 15.68 23.68 33.09
N VAL A 202 16.68 23.67 33.96
CA VAL A 202 18.10 23.77 33.59
C VAL A 202 18.49 22.50 32.86
N ARG A 203 18.99 22.65 31.63
CA ARG A 203 19.62 21.54 30.89
C ARG A 203 20.85 21.09 31.67
N GLN A 204 20.85 19.86 32.15
CA GLN A 204 22.02 19.24 32.76
C GLN A 204 23.11 19.16 31.69
N ALA A 205 24.28 19.71 31.99
CA ALA A 205 25.43 19.61 31.10
C ALA A 205 25.78 18.13 30.94
N VAL A 206 25.92 17.69 29.69
CA VAL A 206 26.44 16.36 29.38
C VAL A 206 27.94 16.42 29.67
N ASP A 207 28.37 15.74 30.73
CA ASP A 207 29.78 15.44 30.93
C ASP A 207 30.20 14.50 29.79
N VAL A 208 31.00 15.03 28.87
CA VAL A 208 31.56 14.27 27.77
C VAL A 208 32.73 13.49 28.33
N ASP A 209 32.54 12.20 28.61
CA ASP A 209 33.64 11.31 28.95
C ASP A 209 34.57 11.18 27.73
N GLU A 210 35.77 11.76 27.83
CA GLU A 210 36.81 11.83 26.78
C GLU A 210 37.48 10.47 26.48
N ASP A 211 36.93 9.35 26.95
CA ASP A 211 37.62 8.06 26.96
C ASP A 211 37.18 7.09 25.83
N TYR A 212 36.51 7.57 24.79
CA TYR A 212 36.16 6.73 23.62
C TYR A 212 37.11 6.96 22.43
N ASP A 213 38.32 6.45 22.60
CA ASP A 213 39.17 5.97 21.49
C ASP A 213 40.06 4.82 22.02
N MET A 214 39.63 3.58 21.77
CA MET A 214 40.48 2.39 21.66
C MET A 214 39.90 1.38 20.67
#